data_AF-A0A1H8S4S0-F1
#
_entry.id   AF-A0A1H8S4S0-F1
#
_cell.length_a   1.000
_cell.length_b   1.000
_cell.length_c   1.000
_cell.angle_alpha   90.00
_cell.angle_beta   90.00
_cell.angle_gamma   90.00
#
_symmetry.space_group_name_H-M   'P 1'
#
loop_
_entity.id
_entity.type
_entity.pdbx_description
1 polymer ?
#
loop_
_entity_poly.entity_id
_entity_poly.type
_entity_poly.pdbx_seq_one_letter_code
_entity_poly.pdbx_strand_id
1 'polypeptide(L)'
;MIGDALSFPRTGDDWIPTLVIGGVLSLLSFLVVPVFVLQGYFVRVLRAAVDGETEVPSFTDWGTLLVDGLKLFVVNVAYSLILAVPYFSLLFALGFSGDGGGGALVLVLGLVVFVLALVVGYFVPAASANFALEGELGAAFDFGTIKSATFTSDYAVAWLLALVVGFVGGAVGAALSFLLVGIFVLFYVQVAVYYLFGRGFAKGIGRRGDDAATTATTV
;
A
#
# COMPACT_ATOMS: atom_id res chain seq x y z
N MET A 1 16.92 3.33 -0.62
CA MET A 1 15.52 2.85 -0.72
C MET A 1 15.11 2.00 0.46
N ILE A 2 15.67 0.79 0.70
CA ILE A 2 15.30 -0.01 1.90
C ILE A 2 15.67 0.73 3.20
N GLY A 3 16.89 1.26 3.29
CA GLY A 3 17.35 2.02 4.46
C GLY A 3 16.40 3.18 4.76
N ASP A 4 16.14 4.03 3.76
CA ASP A 4 15.21 5.15 3.86
C ASP A 4 13.80 4.72 4.28
N ALA A 5 13.27 3.64 3.71
CA ALA A 5 11.95 3.12 4.06
C ALA A 5 11.86 2.58 5.48
N LEU A 6 12.94 1.97 5.98
CA LEU A 6 13.00 1.48 7.36
C LEU A 6 13.26 2.60 8.36
N SER A 7 13.94 3.70 7.98
CA SER A 7 14.13 4.86 8.85
C SER A 7 12.94 5.81 8.84
N PHE A 8 12.21 5.92 7.73
CA PHE A 8 11.14 6.90 7.51
C PHE A 8 10.12 6.97 8.66
N PRO A 9 9.59 5.85 9.20
CA PRO A 9 8.62 5.93 10.30
C PRO A 9 9.20 6.39 11.65
N ARG A 10 10.52 6.65 11.74
CA ARG A 10 11.22 7.19 12.91
C ARG A 10 11.80 8.59 12.70
N THR A 11 11.58 9.17 11.52
CA THR A 11 12.15 10.48 11.16
C THR A 11 11.12 11.58 11.42
N GLY A 12 11.52 12.63 12.14
CA GLY A 12 10.68 13.77 12.51
C GLY A 12 10.28 13.75 14.00
N ASP A 13 9.81 14.89 14.52
CA ASP A 13 9.51 15.04 15.96
C ASP A 13 8.24 14.26 16.38
N ASP A 14 7.30 14.05 15.46
CA ASP A 14 5.99 13.45 15.72
C ASP A 14 5.94 11.92 15.54
N TRP A 15 7.08 11.26 15.36
CA TRP A 15 7.11 9.82 15.05
C TRP A 15 6.50 8.94 16.14
N ILE A 16 6.69 9.29 17.43
CA ILE A 16 6.10 8.57 18.56
C ILE A 16 4.58 8.77 18.60
N PRO A 17 4.04 10.01 18.61
CA PRO A 17 2.60 10.25 18.49
C PRO A 17 1.97 9.48 17.33
N THR A 18 2.58 9.53 16.15
CA THR A 18 2.08 8.85 14.95
C THR A 18 2.05 7.33 15.12
N LEU A 19 3.12 6.73 15.66
CA LEU A 19 3.17 5.29 15.92
C LEU A 19 2.12 4.86 16.96
N VAL A 20 1.95 5.65 18.03
CA VAL A 20 0.96 5.37 19.09
C VAL A 20 -0.46 5.51 18.56
N ILE A 21 -0.79 6.61 17.91
CA ILE A 21 -2.12 6.87 17.34
C ILE A 21 -2.45 5.82 16.28
N GLY A 22 -1.52 5.56 15.35
CA GLY A 22 -1.69 4.54 14.32
C GLY A 22 -1.87 3.14 14.87
N GLY A 23 -1.10 2.77 15.90
CA GLY A 23 -1.24 1.49 16.60
C GLY A 23 -2.59 1.36 17.31
N VAL A 24 -3.04 2.41 18.02
CA VAL A 24 -4.35 2.43 18.70
C VAL A 24 -5.49 2.36 17.69
N LEU A 25 -5.43 3.15 16.61
CA LEU A 25 -6.42 3.07 15.54
C LEU A 25 -6.44 1.69 14.87
N SER A 26 -5.29 1.03 14.77
CA SER A 26 -5.20 -0.35 14.23
C SER A 26 -5.90 -1.34 15.15
N LEU A 27 -5.78 -1.20 16.47
CA LEU A 27 -6.56 -1.99 17.43
C LEU A 27 -8.06 -1.68 17.35
N LEU A 28 -8.40 -0.41 17.14
CA LEU A 28 -9.78 0.06 17.02
C LEU A 28 -10.37 -0.15 15.61
N SER A 29 -9.64 -0.78 14.69
CA SER A 29 -10.09 -0.99 13.29
C SER A 29 -11.24 -1.98 13.14
N PHE A 30 -11.68 -2.67 14.21
CA PHE A 30 -12.96 -3.36 14.16
C PHE A 30 -14.15 -2.38 14.12
N LEU A 31 -13.92 -1.11 14.50
CA LEU A 31 -14.86 -0.01 14.34
C LEU A 31 -14.74 0.55 12.92
N VAL A 32 -15.87 0.90 12.33
CA VAL A 32 -15.94 1.39 10.94
C VAL A 32 -15.14 2.68 10.74
N VAL A 33 -15.21 3.62 11.68
CA VAL A 33 -14.59 4.96 11.53
C VAL A 33 -13.05 4.93 11.59
N PRO A 34 -12.40 4.28 12.59
CA PRO A 34 -10.94 4.17 12.66
C PRO A 34 -10.28 3.58 11.41
N VAL A 35 -10.94 2.61 10.74
CA VAL A 35 -10.43 2.01 9.49
C VAL A 35 -10.27 3.08 8.42
N PHE A 36 -11.28 3.92 8.21
CA PHE A 36 -11.21 4.96 7.18
C PHE A 36 -10.15 6.01 7.52
N VAL A 37 -9.99 6.39 8.79
CA VAL A 37 -8.93 7.32 9.18
C VAL A 37 -7.54 6.74 8.88
N LEU A 38 -7.30 5.46 9.18
CA LEU A 38 -6.04 4.80 8.85
C LEU A 38 -5.78 4.74 7.34
N GLN A 39 -6.81 4.42 6.55
CA GLN A 39 -6.70 4.41 5.10
C GLN A 39 -6.30 5.79 4.58
N GLY A 40 -6.91 6.87 5.06
CA GLY A 40 -6.53 8.23 4.68
C GLY A 40 -5.12 8.60 5.14
N TYR A 41 -4.68 8.08 6.27
CA TYR A 41 -3.30 8.26 6.72
C TYR A 41 -2.32 7.60 5.74
N PHE A 42 -2.62 6.40 5.21
CA PHE A 42 -1.80 5.79 4.17
C PHE A 42 -1.79 6.58 2.86
N VAL A 43 -2.89 7.24 2.49
CA VAL A 43 -2.92 8.21 1.38
C VAL A 43 -1.95 9.36 1.65
N ARG A 44 -1.93 9.89 2.87
CA ARG A 44 -1.01 10.96 3.26
C ARG A 44 0.45 10.50 3.22
N VAL A 45 0.76 9.29 3.67
CA VAL A 45 2.10 8.67 3.56
C VAL A 45 2.51 8.51 2.10
N LEU A 46 1.61 8.06 1.22
CA LEU A 46 1.87 7.96 -0.21
C LEU A 46 2.19 9.34 -0.81
N ARG A 47 1.41 10.37 -0.47
CA ARG A 47 1.64 11.74 -0.94
C ARG A 47 3.01 12.25 -0.48
N ALA A 48 3.31 12.17 0.81
CA ALA A 48 4.60 12.57 1.38
C ALA A 48 5.78 11.85 0.70
N ALA A 49 5.64 10.54 0.49
CA ALA A 49 6.64 9.74 -0.20
C ALA A 49 6.84 10.18 -1.67
N VAL A 50 5.76 10.52 -2.36
CA VAL A 50 5.81 11.01 -3.75
C VAL A 50 6.43 12.40 -3.84
N ASP A 51 6.09 13.28 -2.91
CA ASP A 51 6.61 14.65 -2.81
C ASP A 51 8.07 14.70 -2.31
N GLY A 52 8.60 13.56 -1.85
CA GLY A 52 9.98 13.43 -1.40
C GLY A 52 10.23 13.90 0.02
N GLU A 53 9.17 14.01 0.83
CA GLU A 53 9.28 14.30 2.24
C GLU A 53 10.04 13.17 2.96
N THR A 54 10.90 13.55 3.90
CA THR A 54 11.72 12.62 4.68
C THR A 54 11.16 12.35 6.06
N GLU A 55 10.24 13.18 6.52
CA GLU A 55 9.60 13.09 7.83
C GLU A 55 8.26 12.35 7.73
N VAL A 56 7.92 11.60 8.77
CA VAL A 56 6.65 10.88 8.81
C VAL A 56 5.49 11.88 9.01
N PRO A 57 4.41 11.80 8.21
CA PRO A 57 3.25 12.66 8.41
C PRO A 57 2.61 12.46 9.77
N SER A 58 2.02 13.52 10.32
CA SER A 58 1.27 13.46 11.58
C SER A 58 -0.23 13.19 11.35
N PHE A 59 -0.90 12.71 12.40
CA PHE A 59 -2.37 12.52 12.43
C PHE A 59 -3.10 13.84 12.73
N THR A 60 -2.89 14.86 11.91
CA THR A 60 -3.68 16.10 11.91
C THR A 60 -4.82 16.04 10.90
N ASP A 61 -5.76 16.98 10.98
CA ASP A 61 -6.84 17.12 9.99
C ASP A 61 -7.63 15.84 9.77
N TRP A 62 -8.15 15.28 10.86
CA TRP A 62 -8.89 14.01 10.91
C TRP A 62 -10.06 13.95 9.92
N GLY A 63 -10.70 15.08 9.64
CA GLY A 63 -11.76 15.16 8.62
C GLY A 63 -11.24 14.84 7.22
N THR A 64 -10.07 15.38 6.86
CA THR A 64 -9.40 15.11 5.58
C THR A 64 -8.94 13.65 5.52
N LEU A 65 -8.38 13.11 6.60
CA LEU A 65 -8.02 11.68 6.69
C LEU A 65 -9.24 10.79 6.45
N LEU A 66 -10.38 11.09 7.07
CA LEU A 66 -11.59 10.29 6.86
C LEU A 66 -12.09 10.35 5.41
N VAL A 67 -12.08 11.54 4.80
CA VAL A 67 -12.49 11.71 3.39
C VAL A 67 -11.55 10.98 2.43
N ASP A 68 -10.24 11.15 2.61
CA ASP A 68 -9.24 10.50 1.76
C ASP A 68 -9.25 8.98 1.95
N GLY A 69 -9.53 8.51 3.17
CA GLY A 69 -9.71 7.09 3.45
C GLY A 69 -10.97 6.50 2.81
N LEU A 70 -12.08 7.24 2.80
CA LEU A 70 -13.28 6.82 2.09
C LEU A 70 -13.05 6.77 0.57
N LYS A 71 -12.33 7.75 0.02
CA LYS A 71 -11.92 7.76 -1.38
C LYS A 71 -11.03 6.56 -1.72
N LEU A 72 -10.00 6.30 -0.90
CA LEU A 72 -9.12 5.14 -1.09
C LEU A 72 -9.90 3.83 -0.98
N PHE A 73 -10.89 3.75 -0.09
CA PHE A 73 -11.79 2.59 -0.01
C PHE A 73 -12.57 2.39 -1.31
N VAL A 74 -13.15 3.45 -1.90
CA VAL A 74 -13.84 3.37 -3.20
C VAL A 74 -12.91 2.86 -4.30
N VAL A 75 -11.66 3.32 -4.33
CA VAL A 75 -10.64 2.81 -5.26
C VAL A 75 -10.41 1.31 -5.04
N ASN A 76 -10.17 0.89 -3.80
CA ASN A 76 -9.96 -0.53 -3.47
C ASN A 76 -11.18 -1.40 -3.85
N VAL A 77 -12.40 -0.91 -3.59
CA VAL A 77 -13.63 -1.61 -3.99
C VAL A 77 -13.68 -1.75 -5.51
N ALA A 78 -13.46 -0.68 -6.27
CA ALA A 78 -13.48 -0.72 -7.73
C ALA A 78 -12.47 -1.73 -8.31
N TYR A 79 -11.24 -1.77 -7.79
CA TYR A 79 -10.23 -2.76 -8.20
C TYR A 79 -10.58 -4.18 -7.72
N SER A 80 -11.18 -4.34 -6.54
CA SER A 80 -11.60 -5.65 -6.03
C SER A 80 -12.69 -6.29 -6.87
N LEU A 81 -13.59 -5.49 -7.47
CA LEU A 81 -14.64 -5.98 -8.38
C LEU A 81 -14.05 -6.66 -9.63
N ILE A 82 -12.86 -6.26 -10.07
CA ILE A 82 -12.13 -6.93 -11.17
C ILE A 82 -11.76 -8.36 -10.78
N LEU A 83 -11.38 -8.61 -9.52
CA LEU A 83 -11.10 -9.95 -9.01
C LEU A 83 -12.35 -10.73 -8.63
N ALA A 84 -13.44 -10.04 -8.29
CA ALA A 84 -14.64 -10.68 -7.75
C ALA A 84 -15.20 -11.74 -8.69
N VAL A 85 -15.37 -11.42 -9.98
CA VAL A 85 -15.93 -12.35 -10.98
C VAL A 85 -15.12 -13.66 -11.09
N PRO A 86 -13.80 -13.64 -11.38
CA PRO A 86 -13.02 -14.88 -11.47
C PRO A 86 -12.88 -15.58 -10.13
N TYR A 87 -12.83 -14.84 -9.02
CA TYR A 87 -12.82 -15.43 -7.68
C TYR A 87 -14.11 -16.20 -7.35
N PHE A 88 -15.28 -15.60 -7.61
CA PHE A 88 -16.57 -16.30 -7.44
C PHE A 88 -16.72 -17.47 -8.41
N SER A 89 -16.19 -17.36 -9.63
CA SER A 89 -16.15 -18.47 -10.59
C SER A 89 -15.32 -19.65 -10.06
N LEU A 90 -14.18 -19.37 -9.41
CA LEU A 90 -13.36 -20.37 -8.73
C LEU A 90 -14.09 -21.00 -7.53
N LEU A 91 -14.74 -20.19 -6.68
CA LEU A 91 -15.52 -20.70 -5.55
C LEU A 91 -16.69 -21.59 -6.01
N PHE A 92 -17.36 -21.19 -7.08
CA PHE A 92 -18.38 -22.01 -7.71
C PHE A 92 -17.77 -23.33 -8.19
N ALA A 93 -16.69 -23.31 -8.96
CA ALA A 93 -16.02 -24.53 -9.43
C ALA A 93 -15.59 -25.47 -8.28
N LEU A 94 -15.12 -24.92 -7.15
CA LEU A 94 -14.78 -25.67 -5.94
C LEU A 94 -16.00 -26.33 -5.29
N GLY A 95 -17.16 -25.67 -5.30
CA GLY A 95 -18.41 -26.22 -4.75
C GLY A 95 -18.98 -27.38 -5.58
N PHE A 96 -18.65 -27.45 -6.87
CA PHE A 96 -19.11 -28.49 -7.80
C PHE A 96 -18.04 -29.53 -8.15
N SER A 97 -16.79 -29.36 -7.68
CA SER A 97 -15.71 -30.32 -7.88
C SER A 97 -15.89 -31.53 -6.94
N GLY A 98 -16.83 -32.41 -7.24
CA GLY A 98 -16.87 -33.75 -6.65
C GLY A 98 -15.73 -34.64 -7.15
N ASP A 99 -15.79 -35.93 -6.81
CA ASP A 99 -14.72 -36.93 -7.01
C ASP A 99 -14.34 -37.21 -8.49
N GLY A 100 -15.06 -36.63 -9.45
CA GLY A 100 -15.05 -36.98 -10.88
C GLY A 100 -14.25 -36.07 -11.83
N GLY A 101 -13.15 -35.45 -11.38
CA GLY A 101 -12.20 -34.79 -12.30
C GLY A 101 -12.28 -33.26 -12.41
N GLY A 102 -13.04 -32.59 -11.53
CA GLY A 102 -13.09 -31.11 -11.47
C GLY A 102 -11.78 -30.44 -11.02
N GLY A 103 -10.82 -31.21 -10.49
CA GLY A 103 -9.56 -30.70 -9.96
C GLY A 103 -8.70 -29.94 -10.99
N ALA A 104 -8.66 -30.41 -12.25
CA ALA A 104 -7.91 -29.72 -13.29
C ALA A 104 -8.48 -28.33 -13.60
N LEU A 105 -9.81 -28.19 -13.65
CA LEU A 105 -10.49 -26.91 -13.83
C LEU A 105 -10.23 -25.95 -12.67
N VAL A 106 -10.31 -26.47 -11.42
CA VAL A 106 -10.00 -25.69 -10.21
C VAL A 106 -8.56 -25.19 -10.23
N LEU A 107 -7.59 -26.02 -10.63
CA LEU A 107 -6.19 -25.61 -10.73
C LEU A 107 -5.98 -24.51 -11.78
N VAL A 108 -6.61 -24.65 -12.96
CA VAL A 108 -6.52 -23.62 -14.02
C VAL A 108 -7.17 -22.32 -13.59
N LEU A 109 -8.40 -22.37 -13.05
CA LEU A 109 -9.10 -21.19 -12.53
C LEU A 109 -8.35 -20.56 -11.35
N GLY A 110 -7.78 -21.38 -10.46
CA GLY A 110 -6.94 -20.94 -9.36
C GLY A 110 -5.70 -20.20 -9.84
N LEU A 111 -5.03 -20.72 -10.87
CA LEU A 111 -3.88 -20.06 -11.49
C LEU A 111 -4.30 -18.74 -12.15
N VAL A 112 -5.42 -18.70 -12.87
CA VAL A 112 -5.94 -17.47 -13.48
C VAL A 112 -6.24 -16.41 -12.42
N VAL A 113 -6.94 -16.78 -11.35
CA VAL A 113 -7.23 -15.89 -10.21
C VAL A 113 -5.94 -15.41 -9.56
N PHE A 114 -4.98 -16.30 -9.34
CA PHE A 114 -3.69 -15.96 -8.74
C PHE A 114 -2.90 -14.97 -9.59
N VAL A 115 -2.76 -15.22 -10.90
CA VAL A 115 -2.08 -14.33 -11.83
C VAL A 115 -2.79 -12.98 -11.89
N LEU A 116 -4.13 -12.97 -11.95
CA LEU A 116 -4.90 -11.72 -11.96
C LEU A 116 -4.73 -10.95 -10.65
N ALA A 117 -4.70 -11.64 -9.51
CA ALA A 117 -4.47 -11.02 -8.21
C ALA A 117 -3.07 -10.40 -8.11
N LEU A 118 -2.04 -11.05 -8.67
CA LEU A 118 -0.70 -10.46 -8.77
C LEU A 118 -0.69 -9.22 -9.66
N VAL A 119 -1.35 -9.27 -10.82
CA VAL A 119 -1.46 -8.12 -11.72
C VAL A 119 -2.14 -6.96 -11.00
N VAL A 120 -3.31 -7.17 -10.41
CA VAL A 120 -4.03 -6.11 -9.71
C VAL A 120 -3.24 -5.63 -8.48
N GLY A 121 -2.64 -6.53 -7.71
CA GLY A 121 -1.77 -6.17 -6.57
C GLY A 121 -0.51 -5.41 -6.95
N TYR A 122 -0.10 -5.47 -8.22
CA TYR A 122 0.97 -4.65 -8.78
C TYR A 122 0.50 -3.25 -9.18
N PHE A 123 -0.72 -3.12 -9.70
CA PHE A 123 -1.28 -1.85 -10.16
C PHE A 123 -1.97 -1.01 -9.07
N VAL A 124 -2.58 -1.64 -8.07
CA VAL A 124 -3.32 -0.96 -6.99
C VAL A 124 -2.45 0.02 -6.18
N PRO A 125 -1.19 -0.30 -5.82
CA PRO A 125 -0.34 0.65 -5.13
C PRO A 125 -0.02 1.90 -5.98
N ALA A 126 0.22 1.72 -7.29
CA ALA A 126 0.43 2.82 -8.22
C ALA A 126 -0.84 3.67 -8.41
N ALA A 127 -2.01 3.04 -8.52
CA ALA A 127 -3.29 3.74 -8.56
C ALA A 127 -3.52 4.57 -7.29
N SER A 128 -3.21 4.00 -6.12
CA SER A 128 -3.31 4.67 -4.82
C SER A 128 -2.32 5.84 -4.71
N ALA A 129 -1.10 5.68 -5.23
CA ALA A 129 -0.09 6.74 -5.26
C ALA A 129 -0.49 7.89 -6.18
N ASN A 130 -1.03 7.60 -7.38
CA ASN A 130 -1.52 8.63 -8.30
C ASN A 130 -2.73 9.38 -7.72
N PHE A 131 -3.65 8.67 -7.08
CA PHE A 131 -4.74 9.27 -6.31
C PHE A 131 -4.23 10.16 -5.18
N ALA A 132 -3.24 9.70 -4.41
CA ALA A 132 -2.66 10.47 -3.33
C ALA A 132 -2.02 11.77 -3.85
N LEU A 133 -1.33 11.70 -5.00
CA LEU A 133 -0.69 12.84 -5.65
C LEU A 133 -1.71 13.87 -6.15
N GLU A 134 -2.70 13.44 -6.93
CA GLU A 134 -3.64 14.35 -7.60
C GLU A 134 -4.83 14.76 -6.69
N GLY A 135 -5.12 13.98 -5.64
CA GLY A 135 -6.23 14.24 -4.69
C GLY A 135 -7.64 13.92 -5.25
N GLU A 136 -7.73 13.56 -6.52
CA GLU A 136 -8.96 13.24 -7.24
C GLU A 136 -9.15 11.73 -7.41
N LEU A 137 -10.36 11.23 -7.16
CA LEU A 137 -10.70 9.81 -7.33
C LEU A 137 -10.45 9.31 -8.76
N GLY A 138 -10.67 10.16 -9.77
CA GLY A 138 -10.46 9.81 -11.18
C GLY A 138 -9.00 9.46 -11.50
N ALA A 139 -8.04 10.08 -10.81
CA ALA A 139 -6.63 9.82 -11.00
C ALA A 139 -6.23 8.37 -10.66
N ALA A 140 -6.96 7.72 -9.77
CA ALA A 140 -6.75 6.29 -9.48
C ALA A 140 -6.99 5.39 -10.70
N PHE A 141 -7.72 5.86 -11.71
CA PHE A 141 -8.08 5.10 -12.91
C PHE A 141 -7.42 5.64 -14.17
N ASP A 142 -6.46 6.56 -14.04
CA ASP A 142 -5.66 7.01 -15.18
C ASP A 142 -4.63 5.92 -15.56
N PHE A 143 -5.09 4.98 -16.37
CA PHE A 143 -4.28 3.86 -16.84
C PHE A 143 -3.07 4.31 -17.67
N GLY A 144 -3.10 5.48 -18.31
CA GLY A 144 -1.98 6.00 -19.08
C GLY A 144 -0.80 6.32 -18.15
N THR A 145 -1.07 7.16 -17.16
CA THR A 145 -0.08 7.56 -16.14
C THR A 145 0.37 6.37 -15.32
N ILE A 146 -0.56 5.55 -14.81
CA ILE A 146 -0.24 4.37 -14.00
C ILE A 146 0.64 3.38 -14.79
N LYS A 147 0.32 3.10 -16.06
CA LYS A 147 1.14 2.20 -16.89
C LYS A 147 2.54 2.78 -17.12
N SER A 148 2.65 4.07 -17.39
CA SER A 148 3.96 4.70 -17.59
C SER A 148 4.86 4.58 -16.35
N ALA A 149 4.30 4.76 -15.15
CA ALA A 149 5.02 4.66 -13.89
C ALA A 149 5.43 3.21 -13.56
N THR A 150 4.47 2.29 -13.71
CA THR A 150 4.65 0.88 -13.33
C THR A 150 5.63 0.15 -14.23
N PHE A 151 5.70 0.45 -15.53
CA PHE A 151 6.63 -0.22 -16.46
C PHE A 151 8.11 0.20 -16.30
N THR A 152 8.45 0.92 -15.23
CA THR A 152 9.84 1.29 -14.91
C THR A 152 10.51 0.27 -13.99
N SER A 153 11.83 0.12 -14.16
CA SER A 153 12.64 -0.73 -13.26
C SER A 153 12.57 -0.27 -11.81
N ASP A 154 12.50 1.05 -11.58
CA ASP A 154 12.46 1.62 -10.24
C ASP A 154 11.18 1.24 -9.48
N TYR A 155 10.02 1.31 -10.16
CA TYR A 155 8.76 0.88 -9.55
C TYR A 155 8.75 -0.63 -9.28
N ALA A 156 9.23 -1.45 -10.22
CA ALA A 156 9.30 -2.90 -10.03
C ALA A 156 10.18 -3.28 -8.83
N VAL A 157 11.34 -2.64 -8.67
CA VAL A 157 12.22 -2.83 -7.50
C VAL A 157 11.50 -2.38 -6.23
N ALA A 158 10.88 -1.20 -6.22
CA ALA A 158 10.15 -0.71 -5.05
C ALA A 158 9.03 -1.65 -4.61
N TRP A 159 8.27 -2.20 -5.57
CA TRP A 159 7.20 -3.17 -5.30
C TRP A 159 7.75 -4.48 -4.72
N LEU A 160 8.84 -5.03 -5.28
CA LEU A 160 9.49 -6.21 -4.73
C LEU A 160 10.03 -5.98 -3.32
N LEU A 161 10.63 -4.81 -3.07
CA LEU A 161 11.08 -4.42 -1.73
C LEU A 161 9.92 -4.31 -0.76
N ALA A 162 8.80 -3.72 -1.18
CA ALA A 162 7.60 -3.61 -0.38
C ALA A 162 7.04 -5.00 -0.03
N LEU A 163 7.08 -5.97 -0.95
CA LEU A 163 6.74 -7.36 -0.64
C LEU A 163 7.66 -7.98 0.40
N VAL A 164 8.98 -7.80 0.26
CA VAL A 164 9.97 -8.36 1.21
C VAL A 164 9.78 -7.73 2.60
N VAL A 165 9.68 -6.40 2.68
CA VAL A 165 9.49 -5.67 3.93
C VAL A 165 8.15 -6.02 4.57
N GLY A 166 7.08 -6.09 3.77
CA GLY A 166 5.74 -6.48 4.23
C GLY A 166 5.71 -7.91 4.74
N PHE A 167 6.35 -8.86 4.06
CA PHE A 167 6.38 -10.26 4.46
C PHE A 167 7.22 -10.47 5.73
N VAL A 168 8.47 -9.98 5.74
CA VAL A 168 9.38 -10.14 6.89
C VAL A 168 8.87 -9.36 8.10
N GLY A 169 8.53 -8.08 7.90
CA GLY A 169 8.00 -7.23 8.96
C GLY A 169 6.63 -7.69 9.46
N GLY A 170 5.78 -8.17 8.56
CA GLY A 170 4.48 -8.76 8.91
C GLY A 170 4.63 -10.03 9.74
N ALA A 171 5.55 -10.93 9.37
CA ALA A 171 5.85 -12.13 10.16
C ALA A 171 6.37 -11.79 11.56
N VAL A 172 7.28 -10.81 11.67
CA VAL A 172 7.77 -10.31 12.97
C VAL A 172 6.65 -9.67 13.79
N GLY A 173 5.83 -8.81 13.17
CA GLY A 173 4.70 -8.16 13.83
C GLY A 173 3.65 -9.16 14.31
N ALA A 174 3.32 -10.16 13.49
CA ALA A 174 2.42 -11.25 13.86
C ALA A 174 3.00 -12.08 15.02
N ALA A 175 4.28 -12.45 14.94
CA ALA A 175 4.97 -13.15 16.02
C ALA A 175 5.00 -12.34 17.31
N LEU A 176 5.07 -11.00 17.27
CA LEU A 176 5.06 -10.14 18.46
C LEU A 176 3.65 -9.74 18.92
N SER A 177 2.61 -10.08 18.16
CA SER A 177 1.24 -9.66 18.46
C SER A 177 0.71 -10.29 19.75
N PHE A 178 1.23 -11.45 20.16
CA PHE A 178 0.89 -12.04 21.46
C PHE A 178 1.33 -11.17 22.66
N LEU A 179 2.28 -10.25 22.48
CA LEU A 179 2.72 -9.33 23.54
C LEU A 179 2.00 -7.96 23.50
N LEU A 180 0.95 -7.78 22.68
CA LEU A 180 0.32 -6.49 22.41
C LEU A 180 1.24 -5.44 21.72
N VAL A 181 2.56 -5.69 21.63
CA VAL A 181 3.53 -4.82 20.93
C VAL A 181 3.49 -5.03 19.41
N GLY A 182 3.11 -6.24 18.96
CA GLY A 182 3.09 -6.57 17.54
C GLY A 182 2.21 -5.67 16.69
N ILE A 183 1.14 -5.10 17.23
CA ILE A 183 0.27 -4.18 16.47
C ILE A 183 1.01 -2.90 16.04
N PHE A 184 1.88 -2.36 16.90
CA PHE A 184 2.69 -1.19 16.58
C PHE A 184 3.73 -1.53 15.52
N VAL A 185 4.31 -2.74 15.58
CA VAL A 185 5.22 -3.25 14.56
C VAL A 185 4.50 -3.42 13.21
N LEU A 186 3.27 -3.94 13.21
CA LEU A 186 2.47 -4.08 12.00
C LEU A 186 2.15 -2.71 11.38
N PHE A 187 1.75 -1.72 12.21
CA PHE A 187 1.52 -0.36 11.73
C PHE A 187 2.80 0.25 11.14
N TYR A 188 3.93 0.13 11.85
CA TYR A 188 5.23 0.60 11.37
C TYR A 188 5.61 0.04 10.00
N VAL A 189 5.44 -1.28 9.84
CA VAL A 189 5.73 -1.99 8.59
C VAL A 189 4.81 -1.51 7.47
N GLN A 190 3.53 -1.26 7.76
CA GLN A 190 2.62 -0.69 6.77
C GLN A 190 3.09 0.68 6.29
N VAL A 191 3.47 1.59 7.20
CA VAL A 191 4.00 2.91 6.80
C VAL A 191 5.22 2.77 5.89
N ALA A 192 6.16 1.88 6.22
CA ALA A 192 7.34 1.63 5.39
C ALA A 192 6.98 1.08 4.00
N VAL A 193 5.99 0.18 3.92
CA VAL A 193 5.48 -0.39 2.67
C VAL A 193 4.83 0.68 1.78
N TYR A 194 3.95 1.52 2.34
CA TYR A 194 3.33 2.62 1.61
C TYR A 194 4.36 3.66 1.15
N TYR A 195 5.38 3.95 1.97
CA TYR A 195 6.48 4.81 1.57
C TYR A 195 7.26 4.24 0.36
N LEU A 196 7.55 2.94 0.35
CA LEU A 196 8.20 2.28 -0.79
C LEU A 196 7.37 2.41 -2.07
N PHE A 197 6.05 2.20 -1.98
CA PHE A 197 5.16 2.36 -3.14
C PHE A 197 5.15 3.80 -3.66
N GLY A 198 5.05 4.80 -2.78
CA GLY A 198 5.07 6.21 -3.17
C GLY A 198 6.40 6.62 -3.82
N ARG A 199 7.54 6.25 -3.22
CA ARG A 199 8.87 6.52 -3.80
C ARG A 199 9.10 5.81 -5.13
N GLY A 200 8.66 4.56 -5.24
CA GLY A 200 8.73 3.80 -6.49
C GLY A 200 7.92 4.47 -7.60
N PHE A 201 6.70 4.92 -7.26
CA PHE A 201 5.83 5.61 -8.19
C PHE A 201 6.42 6.96 -8.65
N ALA A 202 6.93 7.77 -7.71
CA ALA A 202 7.57 9.06 -8.01
C ALA A 202 8.74 8.92 -8.98
N LYS A 203 9.62 7.94 -8.75
CA LYS A 203 10.71 7.62 -9.68
C LYS A 203 10.19 7.17 -11.04
N GLY A 204 9.14 6.35 -11.05
CA GLY A 204 8.50 5.85 -12.28
C GLY A 204 7.94 6.96 -13.17
N ILE A 205 7.43 8.05 -12.59
CA ILE A 205 6.95 9.23 -13.34
C ILE A 205 8.04 10.30 -13.54
N GLY A 206 9.29 10.02 -13.18
CA GLY A 206 10.41 10.95 -13.37
C GLY A 206 10.48 12.11 -12.38
N ARG A 207 9.72 12.10 -11.29
CA ARG A 207 9.88 13.03 -10.17
C ARG A 207 11.14 12.66 -9.38
N ARG A 208 12.29 13.23 -9.77
CA ARG A 208 13.56 13.08 -9.04
C ARG A 208 13.52 13.87 -7.73
N GLY A 209 13.63 13.17 -6.61
CA GLY A 209 13.97 13.76 -5.32
C GLY A 209 15.49 13.79 -5.03
N ASP A 210 16.34 13.63 -6.05
CA ASP A 210 17.77 13.32 -5.85
C ASP A 210 18.74 14.49 -6.16
N ASP A 211 18.26 15.71 -6.47
CA ASP A 211 19.16 16.84 -6.79
C ASP A 211 19.56 17.71 -5.57
N ALA A 212 18.98 17.48 -4.38
CA ALA A 212 19.28 18.32 -3.21
C ALA A 212 20.56 17.92 -2.43
N ALA A 213 21.06 16.70 -2.60
CA ALA A 213 22.20 16.20 -1.82
C ALA A 213 23.57 16.42 -2.47
N THR A 214 23.64 16.67 -3.79
CA THR A 214 24.92 16.82 -4.49
C THR A 214 25.43 18.27 -4.52
N THR A 215 24.56 19.26 -4.34
CA THR A 215 24.99 20.68 -4.32
C THR A 215 25.56 21.11 -2.96
N ALA A 216 25.25 20.42 -1.87
CA ALA A 216 25.75 20.77 -0.53
C ALA A 216 27.22 20.36 -0.27
N THR A 217 27.81 19.51 -1.12
CA THR A 217 29.23 19.11 -1.01
C THR A 217 30.14 19.94 -1.92
N THR A 218 29.59 20.91 -2.65
CA THR A 218 30.34 21.76 -3.59
C THR A 218 30.18 23.25 -3.28
N VAL A 219 30.26 23.63 -2.00
CA VAL A 219 30.57 25.01 -1.57
C VAL A 219 31.44 24.98 -0.32
#